data_AF-A0AAD9Z702-F1
#
_entry.id   AF-A0AAD9Z702-F1
#
_cell.length_a   1.000
_cell.length_b   1.000
_cell.length_c   1.000
_cell.angle_alpha   90.00
_cell.angle_beta   90.00
_cell.angle_gamma   90.00
#
_symmetry.space_group_name_H-M   'P 1'
#
loop_
_entity.id
_entity.type
_entity.pdbx_description
1 polymer ?
#
loop_
_entity_poly.entity_id
_entity_poly.type
_entity_poly.pdbx_seq_one_letter_code
_entity_poly.pdbx_strand_id
1 'polypeptide(L)'
;MLAAVVSFRAVFLYLCFAFPFLAYFRNNLQFSLRAPGPWSQSLYNDNVTALDVAGKVFDDTLEGGPRIRQASMVFGGREGPVYERSLRTHIEHGKEFGYPTHFLRQDLIGDGEWVKLLFDKILYLQSLIINEMAKPYGKRSEWIVWVDADTILLNPNIPWESFLPPTEDFSDIHLIGAKDWNGWNCGVFFVRVNAWSVEMLRDVAALPSLRKDVELDSNAEQDAMQWVFNQKENIDHVMYQPLDWYNGYEYTHNTPVVKPGDLLVHFAGYGAGKFPAMGKWLDLLETEEGLSELHVPLNQTDYPLKIKKFWSRLRSARGLLQESGQLANENYPNITNKAVVDKVEQTHKALQEAVHGEAFNDRRVKTGIIALNNALEAADKERETREKAIVDELERQQVAKVEEQKAEQEHEKALEAEKKKKEEADKQKNIEKQEQRKKEEAQHKADAAKEQEAKQKAEEAEEQREKEDGGDSGSANQVERAKEQVELEKKQKEEMKKEMMKKNDINEAMVSDGKN
;
A
#
# COMPACT_ATOMS: atom_id res chain seq x y z
N MET A 1 72.91 -54.13 -16.17
CA MET A 1 72.67 -52.67 -16.05
C MET A 1 71.20 -52.27 -15.91
N LEU A 2 70.20 -53.08 -16.28
CA LEU A 2 68.78 -52.75 -16.04
C LEU A 2 68.28 -53.00 -14.60
N ALA A 3 68.93 -53.85 -13.80
CA ALA A 3 68.50 -54.14 -12.42
C ALA A 3 68.93 -53.07 -11.39
N ALA A 4 69.91 -52.22 -11.71
CA ALA A 4 70.40 -51.18 -10.80
C ALA A 4 69.56 -49.89 -10.83
N VAL A 5 68.78 -49.68 -11.90
CA VAL A 5 67.97 -48.45 -12.08
C VAL A 5 66.61 -48.55 -11.36
N VAL A 6 66.11 -49.77 -11.12
CA VAL A 6 64.82 -49.99 -10.44
C VAL A 6 64.93 -49.80 -8.91
N SER A 7 66.06 -50.15 -8.30
CA SER A 7 66.25 -49.98 -6.84
C SER A 7 66.48 -48.54 -6.40
N PHE A 8 66.98 -47.65 -7.28
CA PHE A 8 67.24 -46.26 -6.91
C PHE A 8 65.96 -45.41 -6.87
N ARG A 9 64.95 -45.72 -7.70
CA ARG A 9 63.64 -45.01 -7.69
C ARG A 9 62.77 -45.37 -6.49
N ALA A 10 62.85 -46.60 -5.98
CA ALA A 10 62.10 -47.02 -4.80
C ALA A 10 62.64 -46.40 -3.49
N VAL A 11 63.96 -46.24 -3.37
CA VAL A 11 64.59 -45.60 -2.20
C VAL A 11 64.38 -44.09 -2.19
N PHE A 12 64.37 -43.44 -3.36
CA PHE A 12 64.13 -42.00 -3.46
C PHE A 12 62.67 -41.61 -3.11
N LEU A 13 61.70 -42.42 -3.53
CA LEU A 13 60.29 -42.24 -3.16
C LEU A 13 60.06 -42.47 -1.64
N TYR A 14 60.75 -43.43 -1.02
CA TYR A 14 60.61 -43.66 0.43
C TYR A 14 61.19 -42.52 1.27
N LEU A 15 62.30 -41.89 0.82
CA LEU A 15 62.92 -40.77 1.52
C LEU A 15 62.14 -39.45 1.37
N CYS A 16 61.44 -39.23 0.25
CA CYS A 16 60.60 -38.04 0.06
C CYS A 16 59.28 -38.07 0.87
N PHE A 17 58.77 -39.25 1.24
CA PHE A 17 57.54 -39.39 2.04
C PHE A 17 57.78 -39.63 3.54
N ALA A 18 58.95 -40.11 3.96
CA ALA A 18 59.24 -40.38 5.36
C ALA A 18 59.79 -39.16 6.15
N PHE A 19 60.43 -38.20 5.49
CA PHE A 19 61.03 -37.04 6.16
C PHE A 19 60.07 -35.93 6.66
N PRO A 20 58.88 -35.70 6.07
CA PRO A 20 57.90 -34.77 6.64
C PRO A 20 57.26 -35.31 7.93
N PHE A 21 57.25 -36.64 8.13
CA PHE A 21 56.60 -37.30 9.26
C PHE A 21 57.40 -37.17 10.58
N LEU A 22 58.73 -37.16 10.50
CA LEU A 22 59.61 -37.02 11.68
C LEU A 22 59.78 -35.57 12.15
N ALA A 23 59.70 -34.59 11.25
CA ALA A 23 59.67 -33.17 11.63
C ALA A 23 58.32 -32.79 12.30
N TYR A 24 57.21 -33.39 11.86
CA TYR A 24 55.88 -33.21 12.45
C TYR A 24 55.77 -33.77 13.89
N PHE A 25 56.44 -34.89 14.20
CA PHE A 25 56.45 -35.47 15.54
C PHE A 25 57.33 -34.69 16.53
N ARG A 26 58.43 -34.08 16.07
CA ARG A 26 59.38 -33.40 16.96
C ARG A 26 58.85 -32.04 17.47
N ASN A 27 58.05 -31.32 16.68
CA ASN A 27 57.42 -30.06 17.12
C ASN A 27 56.17 -30.27 17.99
N ASN A 28 55.48 -31.42 17.87
CA ASN A 28 54.29 -31.71 18.68
C ASN A 28 54.60 -32.32 20.06
N LEU A 29 55.80 -32.87 20.28
CA LEU A 29 56.18 -33.39 21.60
C LEU A 29 56.58 -32.32 22.62
N GLN A 30 56.88 -31.08 22.20
CA GLN A 30 57.25 -30.00 23.13
C GLN A 30 56.06 -29.23 23.72
N PHE A 31 54.84 -29.40 23.19
CA PHE A 31 53.63 -28.76 23.74
C PHE A 31 52.86 -29.63 24.76
N SER A 32 53.28 -30.88 24.98
CA SER A 32 52.52 -31.87 25.79
C SER A 32 53.20 -32.25 27.12
N LEU A 33 54.11 -31.44 27.66
CA LEU A 33 54.71 -31.68 28.98
C LEU A 33 54.67 -30.43 29.87
N ARG A 34 53.49 -29.86 30.06
CA ARG A 34 53.14 -29.22 31.33
C ARG A 34 52.07 -30.09 31.97
N ALA A 35 52.44 -30.72 33.09
CA ALA A 35 51.50 -31.46 33.91
C ALA A 35 50.29 -30.56 34.22
N PRO A 36 49.05 -31.02 34.01
CA PRO A 36 47.89 -30.25 34.43
C PRO A 36 47.95 -30.08 35.95
N GLY A 37 47.76 -28.85 36.42
CA GLY A 37 47.59 -28.58 37.84
C GLY A 37 46.40 -29.36 38.43
N PRO A 38 46.22 -29.36 39.77
CA PRO A 38 45.36 -30.30 40.49
C PRO A 38 43.84 -30.24 40.20
N TRP A 39 43.42 -29.51 39.18
CA TRP A 39 42.01 -29.23 38.89
C TRP A 39 41.45 -29.97 37.65
N SER A 40 42.26 -30.77 36.94
CA SER A 40 41.84 -31.40 35.67
C SER A 40 41.13 -32.76 35.78
N GLN A 41 41.04 -33.37 36.96
CA GLN A 41 40.39 -34.68 37.14
C GLN A 41 39.01 -34.62 37.83
N SER A 42 38.56 -33.45 38.29
CA SER A 42 37.34 -33.33 39.10
C SER A 42 36.03 -33.14 38.32
N LEU A 43 36.06 -32.87 37.00
CA LEU A 43 34.85 -32.45 36.27
C LEU A 43 34.27 -33.50 35.31
N TYR A 44 34.83 -34.71 35.26
CA TYR A 44 34.29 -35.79 34.44
C TYR A 44 33.23 -36.64 35.18
N ASN A 45 33.03 -36.42 36.48
CA ASN A 45 32.24 -37.33 37.34
C ASN A 45 31.18 -36.66 38.23
N ASP A 46 30.85 -35.39 38.03
CA ASP A 46 29.71 -34.78 38.72
C ASP A 46 28.44 -34.89 37.86
N ASN A 47 27.75 -36.03 38.00
CA ASN A 47 26.32 -36.23 37.80
C ASN A 47 25.67 -35.56 36.58
N VAL A 48 25.96 -36.09 35.39
CA VAL A 48 25.09 -35.90 34.21
C VAL A 48 23.95 -36.91 34.29
N THR A 49 22.82 -36.50 34.84
CA THR A 49 21.59 -37.30 34.82
C THR A 49 20.80 -37.03 33.55
N ALA A 50 20.17 -38.08 33.01
CA ALA A 50 19.24 -38.02 31.89
C ALA A 50 18.19 -36.91 32.10
N LEU A 51 18.02 -36.05 31.08
CA LEU A 51 17.32 -34.75 31.09
C LEU A 51 18.07 -33.56 31.75
N ASP A 52 19.14 -33.09 31.08
CA ASP A 52 19.40 -31.63 30.94
C ASP A 52 18.47 -30.97 29.89
N VAL A 53 17.38 -31.69 29.53
CA VAL A 53 16.17 -31.18 28.86
C VAL A 53 15.31 -30.35 29.81
N ALA A 54 15.54 -30.45 31.13
CA ALA A 54 15.08 -29.48 32.10
C ALA A 54 16.31 -28.74 32.60
N GLY A 55 16.54 -27.54 32.07
CA GLY A 55 17.71 -26.75 32.41
C GLY A 55 17.89 -26.61 33.92
N LYS A 56 19.11 -26.30 34.34
CA LYS A 56 19.30 -25.55 35.59
C LYS A 56 18.24 -24.47 35.58
N VAL A 57 17.25 -24.60 36.48
CA VAL A 57 16.25 -23.57 36.71
C VAL A 57 17.04 -22.37 37.18
N PHE A 58 17.41 -21.51 36.22
CA PHE A 58 17.64 -20.11 36.51
C PHE A 58 16.44 -19.69 37.31
N ASP A 59 16.71 -19.02 38.42
CA ASP A 59 15.72 -18.60 39.39
C ASP A 59 14.55 -17.86 38.70
N ASP A 60 13.48 -18.59 38.35
CA ASP A 60 12.26 -18.09 37.70
C ASP A 60 11.45 -17.17 38.66
N THR A 61 12.02 -16.84 39.82
CA THR A 61 11.45 -15.93 40.83
C THR A 61 11.57 -14.46 40.48
N LEU A 62 12.29 -14.08 39.40
CA LEU A 62 12.15 -12.73 38.86
C LEU A 62 10.67 -12.50 38.46
N GLU A 63 10.03 -11.51 39.09
CA GLU A 63 8.74 -11.01 38.61
C GLU A 63 8.90 -10.58 37.14
N GLY A 64 8.11 -11.16 36.23
CA GLY A 64 8.19 -10.90 34.78
C GLY A 64 8.98 -11.91 33.94
N GLY A 65 9.82 -12.78 34.53
CA GLY A 65 10.68 -13.70 33.77
C GLY A 65 11.73 -12.99 32.89
N PRO A 66 12.73 -13.71 32.34
CA PRO A 66 13.75 -13.09 31.49
C PRO A 66 13.15 -12.75 30.12
N ARG A 67 13.30 -11.50 29.67
CA ARG A 67 12.81 -11.05 28.35
C ARG A 67 13.48 -11.77 27.20
N ILE A 68 14.78 -12.07 27.32
CA ILE A 68 15.61 -12.69 26.30
C ILE A 68 16.25 -13.97 26.86
N ARG A 69 16.35 -15.00 26.02
CA ARG A 69 17.17 -16.20 26.23
C ARG A 69 18.21 -16.32 25.15
N GLN A 70 19.32 -16.97 25.46
CA GLN A 70 20.33 -17.36 24.47
C GLN A 70 20.24 -18.86 24.21
N ALA A 71 20.53 -19.27 22.97
CA ALA A 71 20.59 -20.66 22.56
C ALA A 71 21.80 -20.89 21.65
N SER A 72 22.42 -22.04 21.80
CA SER A 72 23.50 -22.51 20.93
C SER A 72 23.51 -24.03 20.87
N MET A 73 24.34 -24.60 20.00
CA MET A 73 24.61 -26.03 19.96
C MET A 73 26.10 -26.28 19.80
N VAL A 74 26.59 -27.30 20.50
CA VAL A 74 27.93 -27.84 20.29
C VAL A 74 27.90 -29.33 20.65
N PHE A 75 28.36 -30.15 19.72
CA PHE A 75 28.53 -31.57 19.94
C PHE A 75 29.98 -31.85 20.37
N GLY A 76 30.17 -32.82 21.27
CA GLY A 76 31.51 -33.17 21.75
C GLY A 76 32.47 -33.56 20.61
N GLY A 77 33.78 -33.36 20.80
CA GLY A 77 34.78 -33.69 19.78
C GLY A 77 36.14 -33.05 20.03
N ARG A 78 37.10 -33.30 19.12
CA ARG A 78 38.48 -32.79 19.21
C ARG A 78 38.56 -31.26 19.28
N GLU A 79 37.62 -30.59 18.63
CA GLU A 79 37.51 -29.13 18.51
C GLU A 79 36.70 -28.51 19.67
N GLY A 80 36.06 -29.36 20.48
CA GLY A 80 35.24 -28.99 21.63
C GLY A 80 35.91 -27.94 22.54
N PRO A 81 37.19 -28.06 22.93
CA PRO A 81 37.79 -27.10 23.87
C PRO A 81 37.78 -25.64 23.40
N VAL A 82 37.95 -25.37 22.10
CA VAL A 82 37.91 -23.99 21.56
C VAL A 82 36.47 -23.48 21.52
N TYR A 83 35.53 -24.32 21.12
CA TYR A 83 34.11 -24.00 21.18
C TYR A 83 33.62 -23.74 22.61
N GLU A 84 34.00 -24.55 23.59
CA GLU A 84 33.64 -24.31 24.99
C GLU A 84 34.20 -22.99 25.53
N ARG A 85 35.41 -22.59 25.10
CA ARG A 85 35.97 -21.27 25.44
C ARG A 85 35.15 -20.15 24.82
N SER A 86 34.77 -20.27 23.54
CA SER A 86 33.86 -19.31 22.89
C SER A 86 32.51 -19.23 23.60
N LEU A 87 31.86 -20.37 23.88
CA LEU A 87 30.56 -20.41 24.55
C LEU A 87 30.62 -19.79 25.95
N ARG A 88 31.76 -19.86 26.64
CA ARG A 88 31.95 -19.18 27.93
C ARG A 88 31.77 -17.67 27.82
N THR A 89 32.23 -17.04 26.74
CA THR A 89 32.05 -15.59 26.53
C THR A 89 30.57 -15.21 26.46
N HIS A 90 29.74 -16.06 25.82
CA HIS A 90 28.28 -15.88 25.79
C HIS A 90 27.61 -16.15 27.14
N ILE A 91 28.08 -17.15 27.89
CA ILE A 91 27.57 -17.45 29.24
C ILE A 91 27.86 -16.29 30.21
N GLU A 92 29.03 -15.68 30.12
CA GLU A 92 29.42 -14.54 30.95
C GLU A 92 28.57 -13.31 30.64
N HIS A 93 28.34 -13.03 29.35
CA HIS A 93 27.39 -12.00 28.92
C HIS A 93 25.95 -12.28 29.37
N GLY A 94 25.49 -13.53 29.25
CA GLY A 94 24.18 -13.95 29.72
C GLY A 94 24.02 -13.76 31.23
N LYS A 95 25.06 -14.00 32.03
CA LYS A 95 25.04 -13.72 33.46
C LYS A 95 24.95 -12.23 33.77
N GLU A 96 25.69 -11.40 33.04
CA GLU A 96 25.72 -9.94 33.24
C GLU A 96 24.33 -9.32 33.05
N PHE A 97 23.61 -9.73 32.02
CA PHE A 97 22.30 -9.16 31.69
C PHE A 97 21.10 -10.04 32.08
N GLY A 98 21.33 -11.18 32.72
CA GLY A 98 20.26 -12.09 33.15
C GLY A 98 19.58 -12.85 32.01
N TYR A 99 20.30 -13.18 30.94
CA TYR A 99 19.84 -14.05 29.86
C TYR A 99 20.17 -15.51 30.17
N PRO A 100 19.17 -16.39 30.40
CA PRO A 100 19.45 -17.81 30.49
C PRO A 100 19.99 -18.33 29.16
N THR A 101 21.15 -18.99 29.21
CA THR A 101 21.81 -19.57 28.05
C THR A 101 21.57 -21.07 27.99
N HIS A 102 21.06 -21.54 26.85
CA HIS A 102 20.72 -22.94 26.59
C HIS A 102 21.67 -23.56 25.56
N PHE A 103 22.05 -24.81 25.78
CA PHE A 103 22.95 -25.53 24.88
C PHE A 103 22.39 -26.88 24.49
N LEU A 104 22.27 -27.12 23.19
CA LEU A 104 22.12 -28.47 22.69
C LEU A 104 23.49 -29.16 22.68
N ARG A 105 23.62 -30.23 23.47
CA ARG A 105 24.87 -31.00 23.64
C ARG A 105 24.84 -32.37 22.99
N GLN A 106 23.66 -32.78 22.52
CA GLN A 106 23.40 -34.08 21.93
C GLN A 106 22.81 -33.89 20.56
N ASP A 107 23.25 -34.72 19.62
CA ASP A 107 22.61 -34.87 18.31
C ASP A 107 21.19 -35.43 18.49
N LEU A 108 20.18 -34.77 17.90
CA LEU A 108 18.78 -35.16 18.04
C LEU A 108 18.33 -36.13 16.94
N ILE A 109 18.91 -36.03 15.74
CA ILE A 109 18.46 -36.75 14.54
C ILE A 109 19.34 -37.99 14.28
N GLY A 110 20.56 -38.02 14.85
CA GLY A 110 21.49 -39.15 14.79
C GLY A 110 22.24 -39.29 13.46
N ASP A 111 23.21 -40.22 13.41
CA ASP A 111 24.12 -40.43 12.28
C ASP A 111 23.42 -40.49 10.90
N GLY A 112 23.49 -39.38 10.14
CA GLY A 112 22.88 -39.26 8.81
C GLY A 112 23.31 -37.97 8.10
N GLU A 113 22.89 -37.80 6.84
CA GLU A 113 23.15 -36.56 6.08
C GLU A 113 22.57 -35.32 6.77
N TRP A 114 21.48 -35.46 7.55
CA TRP A 114 20.79 -34.38 8.25
C TRP A 114 21.63 -33.70 9.34
N VAL A 115 22.50 -34.42 10.05
CA VAL A 115 23.41 -33.87 11.07
C VAL A 115 24.49 -33.00 10.42
N LYS A 116 24.96 -33.40 9.23
CA LYS A 116 25.91 -32.60 8.44
C LYS A 116 25.29 -31.30 7.94
N LEU A 117 23.96 -31.23 7.90
CA LEU A 117 23.18 -30.10 7.41
C LEU A 117 22.61 -29.24 8.55
N LEU A 118 23.06 -29.44 9.79
CA LEU A 118 22.81 -28.55 10.94
C LEU A 118 21.32 -28.31 11.31
N PHE A 119 20.41 -29.20 10.90
CA PHE A 119 18.97 -29.09 11.19
C PHE A 119 18.60 -29.27 12.67
N ASP A 120 19.50 -29.78 13.51
CA ASP A 120 19.32 -29.83 14.96
C ASP A 120 19.06 -28.43 15.56
N LYS A 121 19.68 -27.39 14.99
CA LYS A 121 19.43 -25.97 15.31
C LYS A 121 17.94 -25.65 15.25
N ILE A 122 17.29 -26.05 14.17
CA ILE A 122 15.89 -25.75 13.87
C ILE A 122 14.97 -26.47 14.85
N LEU A 123 15.19 -27.77 15.06
CA LEU A 123 14.38 -28.58 15.98
C LEU A 123 14.55 -28.12 17.43
N TYR A 124 15.78 -27.80 17.83
CA TYR A 124 16.05 -27.34 19.18
C TYR A 124 15.42 -25.98 19.45
N LEU A 125 15.57 -25.02 18.54
CA LEU A 125 14.89 -23.72 18.65
C LEU A 125 13.38 -23.88 18.73
N GLN A 126 12.79 -24.75 17.91
CA GLN A 126 11.35 -25.01 17.95
C GLN A 126 10.94 -25.56 19.34
N SER A 127 11.72 -26.47 19.91
CA SER A 127 11.45 -26.99 21.26
C SER A 127 11.50 -25.91 22.35
N LEU A 128 12.50 -25.01 22.30
CA LEU A 128 12.64 -23.92 23.24
C LEU A 128 11.47 -22.92 23.15
N ILE A 129 11.06 -22.57 21.93
CA ILE A 129 9.93 -21.67 21.71
C ILE A 129 8.63 -22.29 22.23
N ILE A 130 8.36 -23.57 21.94
CA ILE A 130 7.17 -24.27 22.45
C ILE A 130 7.15 -24.30 23.98
N ASN A 131 8.30 -24.58 24.60
CA ASN A 131 8.43 -24.59 26.06
C ASN A 131 8.19 -23.20 26.68
N GLU A 132 8.68 -22.13 26.07
CA GLU A 132 8.37 -20.77 26.53
C GLU A 132 6.89 -20.42 26.29
N MET A 133 6.31 -20.81 25.15
CA MET A 133 4.90 -20.57 24.86
C MET A 133 3.94 -21.29 25.83
N ALA A 134 4.36 -22.40 26.41
CA ALA A 134 3.60 -23.14 27.43
C ALA A 134 3.53 -22.43 28.80
N LYS A 135 4.39 -21.43 29.03
CA LYS A 135 4.37 -20.62 30.26
C LYS A 135 3.33 -19.50 30.16
N PRO A 136 2.84 -18.97 31.30
CA PRO A 136 2.00 -17.77 31.31
C PRO A 136 2.66 -16.58 30.60
N TYR A 137 1.87 -15.71 29.96
CA TYR A 137 2.38 -14.60 29.12
C TYR A 137 3.40 -13.70 29.85
N GLY A 138 3.18 -13.39 31.13
CA GLY A 138 4.10 -12.57 31.94
C GLY A 138 5.28 -13.33 32.57
N LYS A 139 5.52 -14.58 32.18
CA LYS A 139 6.61 -15.42 32.68
C LYS A 139 7.46 -16.07 31.57
N ARG A 140 6.98 -16.02 30.32
CA ARG A 140 7.73 -16.50 29.17
C ARG A 140 8.66 -15.43 28.63
N SER A 141 9.77 -15.85 28.06
CA SER A 141 10.63 -14.95 27.30
C SER A 141 9.93 -14.42 26.05
N GLU A 142 10.32 -13.22 25.62
CA GLU A 142 9.84 -12.62 24.38
C GLU A 142 10.66 -13.07 23.18
N TRP A 143 11.98 -13.23 23.37
CA TRP A 143 12.94 -13.52 22.31
C TRP A 143 13.94 -14.59 22.72
N ILE A 144 14.39 -15.35 21.73
CA ILE A 144 15.55 -16.24 21.82
C ILE A 144 16.59 -15.73 20.82
N VAL A 145 17.82 -15.52 21.28
CA VAL A 145 18.98 -15.23 20.45
C VAL A 145 19.72 -16.53 20.21
N TRP A 146 19.81 -16.92 18.94
CA TRP A 146 20.70 -17.99 18.52
C TRP A 146 22.11 -17.44 18.32
N VAL A 147 23.12 -18.16 18.81
CA VAL A 147 24.55 -17.89 18.54
C VAL A 147 25.26 -19.19 18.17
N ASP A 148 25.96 -19.21 17.03
CA ASP A 148 26.80 -20.34 16.65
C ASP A 148 28.03 -20.46 17.57
N ALA A 149 28.49 -21.69 17.78
CA ALA A 149 29.64 -21.97 18.65
C ALA A 149 30.98 -21.42 18.12
N ASP A 150 31.04 -21.01 16.86
CA ASP A 150 32.17 -20.30 16.26
C ASP A 150 31.98 -18.78 16.25
N THR A 151 31.23 -18.25 17.22
CA THR A 151 31.16 -16.81 17.52
C THR A 151 31.81 -16.52 18.87
N ILE A 152 32.58 -15.43 18.96
CA ILE A 152 33.21 -14.99 20.22
C ILE A 152 32.64 -13.63 20.59
N LEU A 153 32.08 -13.52 21.79
CA LEU A 153 31.61 -12.25 22.32
C LEU A 153 32.81 -11.42 22.80
N LEU A 154 32.98 -10.24 22.22
CA LEU A 154 34.14 -9.37 22.43
C LEU A 154 33.88 -8.27 23.45
N ASN A 155 32.66 -7.72 23.48
CA ASN A 155 32.31 -6.61 24.35
C ASN A 155 31.06 -6.94 25.19
N PRO A 156 31.23 -7.32 26.47
CA PRO A 156 30.12 -7.72 27.32
C PRO A 156 29.28 -6.53 27.82
N ASN A 157 29.61 -5.28 27.47
CA ASN A 157 28.85 -4.10 27.90
C ASN A 157 27.64 -3.78 27.00
N ILE A 158 27.39 -4.59 25.97
CA ILE A 158 26.34 -4.34 24.98
C ILE A 158 25.21 -5.35 25.18
N PRO A 159 24.02 -4.93 25.64
CA PRO A 159 22.89 -5.83 25.84
C PRO A 159 22.22 -6.23 24.52
N TRP A 160 21.65 -7.44 24.47
CA TRP A 160 20.89 -7.93 23.32
C TRP A 160 19.65 -7.09 23.02
N GLU A 161 19.03 -6.46 24.04
CA GLU A 161 17.89 -5.55 23.87
C GLU A 161 18.20 -4.38 22.95
N SER A 162 19.47 -4.00 22.80
CA SER A 162 19.88 -2.91 21.92
C SER A 162 19.40 -3.14 20.48
N PHE A 163 19.36 -4.40 20.03
CA PHE A 163 19.07 -4.76 18.64
C PHE A 163 17.60 -5.11 18.40
N LEU A 164 16.81 -5.26 19.46
CA LEU A 164 15.39 -5.61 19.35
C LEU A 164 14.55 -4.47 18.76
N PRO A 165 13.39 -4.78 18.16
CA PRO A 165 12.50 -3.78 17.62
C PRO A 165 11.85 -2.97 18.75
N PRO A 166 11.61 -1.66 18.56
CA PRO A 166 10.72 -0.92 19.44
C PRO A 166 9.29 -1.46 19.26
N THR A 167 8.70 -1.94 20.35
CA THR A 167 7.55 -2.85 20.35
C THR A 167 6.25 -2.28 19.76
N GLU A 168 6.08 -0.96 19.72
CA GLU A 168 4.82 -0.32 19.29
C GLU A 168 4.62 -0.40 17.77
N ASP A 169 5.68 -0.23 16.96
CA ASP A 169 5.57 -0.04 15.50
C ASP A 169 6.05 -1.24 14.68
N PHE A 170 6.63 -2.22 15.35
CA PHE A 170 7.28 -3.40 14.75
C PHE A 170 6.85 -4.68 15.45
N SER A 171 5.62 -4.70 15.97
CA SER A 171 5.04 -5.87 16.66
C SER A 171 4.79 -7.05 15.73
N ASP A 172 4.78 -6.83 14.43
CA ASP A 172 4.72 -7.81 13.35
C ASP A 172 6.06 -8.48 13.06
N ILE A 173 7.19 -7.93 13.53
CA ILE A 173 8.51 -8.55 13.36
C ILE A 173 8.66 -9.69 14.36
N HIS A 174 9.04 -10.86 13.85
CA HIS A 174 9.19 -12.10 14.60
C HIS A 174 10.55 -12.76 14.41
N LEU A 175 11.32 -12.34 13.40
CA LEU A 175 12.68 -12.78 13.18
C LEU A 175 13.56 -11.59 12.80
N ILE A 176 14.72 -11.48 13.44
CA ILE A 176 15.74 -10.49 13.14
C ILE A 176 17.05 -11.22 12.90
N GLY A 177 17.71 -10.96 11.78
CA GLY A 177 19.08 -11.45 11.61
C GLY A 177 19.85 -10.60 10.63
N ALA A 178 20.88 -11.18 10.04
CA ALA A 178 21.82 -10.44 9.22
C ALA A 178 22.04 -11.12 7.88
N LYS A 179 22.62 -10.35 6.96
CA LYS A 179 22.98 -10.84 5.63
C LYS A 179 24.42 -10.55 5.29
N ASP A 180 25.03 -11.48 4.57
CA ASP A 180 26.39 -11.38 4.04
C ASP A 180 26.38 -11.44 2.50
N TRP A 181 27.54 -11.68 1.88
CA TRP A 181 27.65 -11.79 0.42
C TRP A 181 26.95 -13.03 -0.18
N ASN A 182 26.60 -14.01 0.64
CA ASN A 182 25.88 -15.24 0.29
C ASN A 182 24.38 -15.17 0.65
N GLY A 183 23.88 -14.02 1.12
CA GLY A 183 22.47 -13.85 1.48
C GLY A 183 22.25 -13.92 2.99
N TRP A 184 21.28 -14.71 3.44
CA TRP A 184 21.01 -14.88 4.88
C TRP A 184 22.21 -15.51 5.59
N ASN A 185 22.58 -15.01 6.77
CA ASN A 185 23.53 -15.67 7.64
C ASN A 185 22.84 -16.14 8.94
N CYS A 186 22.82 -17.44 9.17
CA CYS A 186 22.12 -18.05 10.31
C CYS A 186 22.98 -18.24 11.57
N GLY A 187 24.16 -17.60 11.63
CA GLY A 187 25.08 -17.75 12.76
C GLY A 187 24.68 -16.98 14.02
N VAL A 188 24.12 -15.79 13.86
CA VAL A 188 23.51 -15.04 14.96
C VAL A 188 22.22 -14.38 14.50
N PHE A 189 21.12 -14.70 15.18
CA PHE A 189 19.80 -14.14 14.90
C PHE A 189 18.87 -14.21 16.10
N PHE A 190 17.80 -13.43 16.07
CA PHE A 190 16.76 -13.34 17.08
C PHE A 190 15.48 -13.93 16.53
N VAL A 191 14.83 -14.79 17.30
CA VAL A 191 13.51 -15.34 16.98
C VAL A 191 12.56 -15.09 18.14
N ARG A 192 11.38 -14.56 17.84
CA ARG A 192 10.37 -14.22 18.83
C ARG A 192 9.67 -15.49 19.33
N VAL A 193 9.33 -15.53 20.61
CA VAL A 193 8.47 -16.57 21.19
C VAL A 193 7.03 -16.29 20.78
N ASN A 194 6.61 -16.87 19.66
CA ASN A 194 5.30 -16.70 19.04
C ASN A 194 4.92 -17.94 18.23
N ALA A 195 3.61 -18.18 18.03
CA ALA A 195 3.06 -19.22 17.17
C ALA A 195 3.62 -19.14 15.74
N TRP A 196 3.77 -17.94 15.17
CA TRP A 196 4.36 -17.76 13.84
C TRP A 196 5.76 -18.39 13.74
N SER A 197 6.59 -18.21 14.77
CA SER A 197 7.95 -18.78 14.77
C SER A 197 7.93 -20.31 14.82
N VAL A 198 6.94 -20.91 15.49
CA VAL A 198 6.76 -22.38 15.51
C VAL A 198 6.39 -22.90 14.13
N GLU A 199 5.45 -22.23 13.45
CA GLU A 199 5.01 -22.57 12.09
C GLU A 199 6.14 -22.39 11.07
N MET A 200 6.86 -21.28 11.16
CA MET A 200 8.02 -21.02 10.32
C MET A 200 9.10 -22.10 10.49
N LEU A 201 9.50 -22.44 11.73
CA LEU A 201 10.52 -23.47 11.98
C LEU A 201 10.05 -24.87 11.57
N ARG A 202 8.75 -25.16 11.68
CA ARG A 202 8.15 -26.38 11.13
C ARG A 202 8.36 -26.45 9.63
N ASP A 203 8.08 -25.35 8.92
CA ASP A 203 8.20 -25.32 7.46
C ASP A 203 9.65 -25.44 7.01
N VAL A 204 10.59 -24.80 7.73
CA VAL A 204 12.04 -24.99 7.50
C VAL A 204 12.44 -26.45 7.69
N ALA A 205 12.06 -27.08 8.81
CA ALA A 205 12.41 -28.48 9.09
C ALA A 205 11.79 -29.46 8.09
N ALA A 206 10.59 -29.16 7.58
CA ALA A 206 9.89 -30.01 6.62
C ALA A 206 10.38 -29.83 5.17
N LEU A 207 11.01 -28.69 4.85
CA LEU A 207 11.37 -28.30 3.49
C LEU A 207 12.14 -29.39 2.73
N PRO A 208 13.22 -30.00 3.26
CA PRO A 208 14.01 -30.94 2.47
C PRO A 208 13.25 -32.25 2.21
N SER A 209 12.21 -32.54 3.01
CA SER A 209 11.33 -33.70 2.80
C SER A 209 10.21 -33.43 1.80
N LEU A 210 9.64 -32.22 1.82
CA LEU A 210 8.45 -31.87 1.03
C LEU A 210 8.77 -31.26 -0.34
N ARG A 211 9.93 -30.62 -0.50
CA ARG A 211 10.31 -29.86 -1.70
C ARG A 211 11.65 -30.33 -2.24
N LYS A 212 11.60 -31.44 -2.99
CA LYS A 212 12.78 -32.03 -3.66
C LYS A 212 13.29 -31.20 -4.84
N ASP A 213 12.51 -30.21 -5.27
CA ASP A 213 12.82 -29.24 -6.31
C ASP A 213 13.63 -28.03 -5.79
N VAL A 214 13.77 -27.89 -4.47
CA VAL A 214 14.62 -26.86 -3.87
C VAL A 214 16.01 -27.43 -3.68
N GLU A 215 16.99 -26.85 -4.35
CA GLU A 215 18.40 -27.17 -4.17
C GLU A 215 18.87 -26.58 -2.83
N LEU A 216 19.38 -27.43 -1.95
CA LEU A 216 20.00 -27.06 -0.68
C LEU A 216 21.46 -27.47 -0.75
N ASP A 217 22.35 -26.51 -0.49
CA ASP A 217 23.79 -26.67 -0.66
C ASP A 217 24.45 -27.12 0.67
N SER A 218 25.76 -26.91 0.81
CA SER A 218 26.51 -27.27 2.02
C SER A 218 26.06 -26.57 3.31
N ASN A 219 25.24 -25.51 3.21
CA ASN A 219 24.62 -24.81 4.35
C ASN A 219 23.09 -24.96 4.30
N ALA A 220 22.62 -26.19 4.16
CA ALA A 220 21.22 -26.48 3.82
C ALA A 220 20.18 -25.93 4.82
N GLU A 221 20.50 -25.81 6.11
CA GLU A 221 19.61 -25.18 7.09
C GLU A 221 19.46 -23.68 6.83
N GLN A 222 20.56 -23.02 6.45
CA GLN A 222 20.57 -21.61 6.10
C GLN A 222 19.79 -21.36 4.81
N ASP A 223 20.01 -22.20 3.79
CA ASP A 223 19.31 -22.12 2.51
C ASP A 223 17.81 -22.37 2.70
N ALA A 224 17.46 -23.36 3.53
CA ALA A 224 16.07 -23.67 3.85
C ALA A 224 15.38 -22.51 4.60
N MET A 225 16.06 -21.90 5.58
CA MET A 225 15.57 -20.71 6.26
C MET A 225 15.34 -19.56 5.29
N GLN A 226 16.33 -19.25 4.45
CA GLN A 226 16.23 -18.17 3.46
C GLN A 226 15.06 -18.41 2.49
N TRP A 227 14.89 -19.65 2.03
CA TRP A 227 13.78 -20.02 1.16
C TRP A 227 12.42 -19.77 1.82
N VAL A 228 12.25 -20.21 3.07
CA VAL A 228 11.00 -20.03 3.84
C VAL A 228 10.73 -18.56 4.15
N PHE A 229 11.76 -17.78 4.51
CA PHE A 229 11.62 -16.35 4.81
C PHE A 229 11.15 -15.53 3.61
N ASN A 230 11.56 -15.93 2.40
CA ASN A 230 11.20 -15.24 1.17
C ASN A 230 9.81 -15.61 0.64
N GLN A 231 9.07 -16.50 1.32
CA GLN A 231 7.66 -16.76 0.99
C GLN A 231 6.79 -15.56 1.37
N LYS A 232 5.73 -15.34 0.60
CA LYS A 232 4.84 -14.17 0.75
C LYS A 232 4.25 -14.07 2.16
N GLU A 233 3.97 -15.21 2.79
CA GLU A 233 3.37 -15.30 4.11
C GLU A 233 4.35 -14.98 5.24
N ASN A 234 5.66 -14.96 4.96
CA ASN A 234 6.73 -14.81 5.96
C ASN A 234 7.53 -13.51 5.82
N ILE A 235 7.63 -12.96 4.62
CA ILE A 235 8.54 -11.86 4.30
C ILE A 235 8.32 -10.58 5.14
N ASP A 236 7.09 -10.32 5.54
CA ASP A 236 6.75 -9.13 6.35
C ASP A 236 7.14 -9.29 7.83
N HIS A 237 7.38 -10.53 8.29
CA HIS A 237 7.74 -10.86 9.67
C HIS A 237 9.25 -10.95 9.91
N VAL A 238 10.05 -10.86 8.85
CA VAL A 238 11.51 -11.00 8.87
C VAL A 238 12.17 -9.64 8.66
N MET A 239 13.16 -9.33 9.50
CA MET A 239 13.94 -8.10 9.44
C MET A 239 15.43 -8.40 9.37
N TYR A 240 16.14 -7.66 8.51
CA TYR A 240 17.59 -7.77 8.37
C TYR A 240 18.27 -6.51 8.89
N GLN A 241 19.22 -6.67 9.81
CA GLN A 241 20.07 -5.59 10.33
C GLN A 241 21.50 -5.75 9.79
N PRO A 242 22.33 -4.70 9.91
CA PRO A 242 23.72 -4.76 9.48
C PRO A 242 24.50 -5.92 10.13
N LEU A 243 25.25 -6.65 9.30
CA LEU A 243 26.05 -7.82 9.72
C LEU A 243 27.03 -7.47 10.84
N ASP A 244 27.69 -6.32 10.75
CA ASP A 244 28.70 -5.86 11.69
C ASP A 244 28.16 -5.61 13.11
N TRP A 245 26.84 -5.64 13.31
CA TRP A 245 26.27 -5.36 14.62
C TRP A 245 26.40 -6.52 15.60
N TYR A 246 26.16 -7.73 15.15
CA TYR A 246 26.15 -8.93 16.00
C TYR A 246 26.43 -10.21 15.23
N ASN A 247 26.88 -10.13 13.99
CA ASN A 247 27.21 -11.31 13.19
C ASN A 247 28.42 -11.02 12.28
N GLY A 248 29.29 -10.10 12.72
CA GLY A 248 30.38 -9.56 11.93
C GLY A 248 31.55 -10.54 11.83
N TYR A 249 32.17 -10.59 10.66
CA TYR A 249 33.35 -11.44 10.43
C TYR A 249 34.64 -10.76 10.89
N GLU A 250 35.66 -11.53 11.25
CA GLU A 250 36.98 -10.94 11.52
C GLU A 250 37.55 -10.26 10.25
N TYR A 251 37.35 -10.87 9.07
CA TYR A 251 37.76 -10.31 7.78
C TYR A 251 36.59 -10.26 6.79
N THR A 252 36.55 -9.21 5.97
CA THR A 252 35.71 -9.13 4.77
C THR A 252 36.58 -8.79 3.57
N HIS A 253 36.57 -9.61 2.52
CA HIS A 253 37.44 -9.45 1.34
C HIS A 253 38.91 -9.18 1.73
N ASN A 254 39.46 -9.97 2.65
CA ASN A 254 40.82 -9.85 3.22
C ASN A 254 41.11 -8.54 3.97
N THR A 255 40.10 -7.76 4.35
CA THR A 255 40.25 -6.55 5.16
C THR A 255 39.72 -6.82 6.57
N PRO A 256 40.48 -6.57 7.65
CA PRO A 256 39.96 -6.67 9.01
C PRO A 256 38.80 -5.69 9.18
N VAL A 257 37.66 -6.16 9.72
CA VAL A 257 36.48 -5.31 9.92
C VAL A 257 36.05 -5.20 11.38
N VAL A 258 36.50 -6.11 12.25
CA VAL A 258 36.26 -6.02 13.70
C VAL A 258 37.09 -4.88 14.29
N LYS A 259 36.44 -4.05 15.10
CA LYS A 259 37.05 -2.88 15.77
C LYS A 259 36.74 -2.88 17.28
N PRO A 260 37.53 -2.13 18.08
CA PRO A 260 37.22 -1.87 19.48
C PRO A 260 35.76 -1.46 19.68
N GLY A 261 35.10 -2.12 20.64
CA GLY A 261 33.70 -1.88 20.97
C GLY A 261 32.66 -2.64 20.17
N ASP A 262 33.03 -3.41 19.14
CA ASP A 262 32.11 -4.33 18.48
C ASP A 262 31.64 -5.43 19.46
N LEU A 263 30.38 -5.87 19.33
CA LEU A 263 29.79 -6.85 20.25
C LEU A 263 30.49 -8.21 20.16
N LEU A 264 30.67 -8.73 18.95
CA LEU A 264 31.18 -10.08 18.72
C LEU A 264 31.84 -10.22 17.36
N VAL A 265 32.52 -11.36 17.19
CA VAL A 265 33.12 -11.80 15.93
C VAL A 265 32.69 -13.23 15.60
N HIS A 266 32.38 -13.47 14.33
CA HIS A 266 31.95 -14.76 13.79
C HIS A 266 33.00 -15.32 12.82
N PHE A 267 33.37 -16.59 13.01
CA PHE A 267 34.38 -17.30 12.19
C PHE A 267 33.76 -18.21 11.12
N ALA A 268 32.67 -17.74 10.50
CA ALA A 268 32.03 -18.42 9.37
C ALA A 268 32.99 -18.59 8.19
N GLY A 269 32.97 -19.75 7.53
CA GLY A 269 33.73 -19.97 6.29
C GLY A 269 35.26 -19.99 6.42
N TYR A 270 35.82 -19.96 7.64
CA TYR A 270 37.27 -19.95 7.88
C TYR A 270 38.04 -21.22 7.43
N GLY A 271 37.32 -22.30 7.11
CA GLY A 271 37.92 -23.59 6.78
C GLY A 271 38.92 -24.04 7.85
N ALA A 272 40.09 -24.53 7.41
CA ALA A 272 41.13 -25.05 8.29
C ALA A 272 41.75 -24.00 9.24
N GLY A 273 41.60 -22.69 8.95
CA GLY A 273 42.13 -21.60 9.77
C GLY A 273 41.27 -21.20 10.97
N LYS A 274 40.07 -21.79 11.12
CA LYS A 274 39.06 -21.39 12.12
C LYS A 274 39.60 -21.42 13.55
N PHE A 275 40.08 -22.58 14.00
CA PHE A 275 40.46 -22.75 15.41
C PHE A 275 41.69 -21.93 15.83
N PRO A 276 42.76 -21.82 15.02
CA PRO A 276 43.85 -20.90 15.33
C PRO A 276 43.39 -19.44 15.44
N ALA A 277 42.50 -18.99 14.55
CA ALA A 277 41.96 -17.62 14.58
C ALA A 277 41.11 -17.38 15.84
N MET A 278 40.18 -18.28 16.15
CA MET A 278 39.39 -18.23 17.39
C MET A 278 40.30 -18.22 18.63
N GLY A 279 41.30 -19.10 18.67
CA GLY A 279 42.26 -19.19 19.78
C GLY A 279 42.95 -17.86 20.04
N LYS A 280 43.41 -17.16 18.99
CA LYS A 280 44.04 -15.83 19.11
C LYS A 280 43.11 -14.80 19.75
N TRP A 281 41.82 -14.78 19.38
CA TRP A 281 40.86 -13.85 19.96
C TRP A 281 40.53 -14.19 21.41
N LEU A 282 40.39 -15.48 21.74
CA LEU A 282 40.18 -15.93 23.12
C LEU A 282 41.38 -15.61 24.00
N ASP A 283 42.59 -15.82 23.51
CA ASP A 283 43.82 -15.49 24.24
C ASP A 283 43.93 -13.97 24.49
N LEU A 284 43.46 -13.14 23.55
CA LEU A 284 43.38 -11.68 23.73
C LEU A 284 42.36 -11.29 24.81
N LEU A 285 41.19 -11.93 24.85
CA LEU A 285 40.17 -11.69 25.88
C LEU A 285 40.61 -12.15 27.28
N GLU A 286 41.66 -12.95 27.37
CA GLU A 286 42.24 -13.41 28.64
C GLU A 286 43.35 -12.48 29.17
N THR A 287 43.66 -11.37 28.48
CA THR A 287 44.63 -10.35 28.93
C THR A 287 43.96 -9.05 29.38
N GLU A 288 44.59 -8.33 30.32
CA GLU A 288 44.10 -7.02 30.76
C GLU A 288 44.07 -6.00 29.62
N GLU A 289 45.09 -6.02 28.75
CA GLU A 289 45.15 -5.13 27.59
C GLU A 289 43.99 -5.38 26.62
N GLY A 290 43.72 -6.63 26.26
CA GLY A 290 42.65 -6.98 25.33
C GLY A 290 41.26 -6.66 25.87
N LEU A 291 41.03 -6.91 27.16
CA LEU A 291 39.81 -6.49 27.84
C LEU A 291 39.63 -4.98 27.79
N SER A 292 40.69 -4.20 28.09
CA SER A 292 40.62 -2.73 28.11
C SER A 292 40.36 -2.12 26.72
N GLU A 293 40.85 -2.75 25.66
CA GLU A 293 40.67 -2.28 24.29
C GLU A 293 39.27 -2.63 23.74
N LEU A 294 38.77 -3.84 24.02
CA LEU A 294 37.53 -4.34 23.43
C LEU A 294 36.28 -3.95 24.22
N HIS A 295 36.38 -3.82 25.55
CA HIS A 295 35.25 -3.56 26.44
C HIS A 295 34.88 -2.07 26.48
N VAL A 296 34.27 -1.59 25.40
CA VAL A 296 33.81 -0.20 25.31
C VAL A 296 32.37 -0.10 25.86
N PRO A 297 32.07 0.80 26.82
CA PRO A 297 30.72 1.02 27.31
C PRO A 297 29.74 1.35 26.17
N LEU A 298 28.51 0.82 26.21
CA LEU A 298 27.50 1.00 25.14
C LEU A 298 27.34 2.46 24.71
N ASN A 299 27.29 3.40 25.65
CA ASN A 299 27.11 4.83 25.38
C ASN A 299 28.32 5.51 24.70
N GLN A 300 29.48 4.85 24.67
CA GLN A 300 30.69 5.30 23.99
C GLN A 300 30.88 4.61 22.62
N THR A 301 30.09 3.59 22.33
CA THR A 301 30.04 2.96 21.00
C THR A 301 29.19 3.77 20.02
N ASP A 302 29.23 3.41 18.73
CA ASP A 302 28.33 3.99 17.72
C ASP A 302 26.95 3.32 17.63
N TYR A 303 26.73 2.20 18.35
CA TYR A 303 25.50 1.42 18.35
C TYR A 303 24.25 2.25 18.67
N PRO A 304 24.19 3.04 19.77
CA PRO A 304 22.96 3.75 20.13
C PRO A 304 22.46 4.68 19.01
N LEU A 305 23.39 5.39 18.37
CA LEU A 305 23.06 6.31 17.28
C LEU A 305 22.68 5.56 16.00
N LYS A 306 23.42 4.50 15.64
CA LYS A 306 23.16 3.69 14.44
C LYS A 306 21.80 3.00 14.53
N ILE A 307 21.51 2.34 15.65
CA ILE A 307 20.27 1.62 15.91
C ILE A 307 19.07 2.57 15.92
N LYS A 308 19.18 3.71 16.61
CA LYS A 308 18.13 4.73 16.62
C LYS A 308 17.81 5.23 15.20
N LYS A 309 18.85 5.50 14.40
CA LYS A 309 18.69 5.93 13.00
C LYS A 309 18.06 4.84 12.13
N PHE A 310 18.47 3.59 12.31
CA PHE A 310 17.90 2.44 11.59
C PHE A 310 16.39 2.32 11.82
N TRP A 311 15.96 2.22 13.08
CA TRP A 311 14.54 2.08 13.40
C TRP A 311 13.70 3.30 13.00
N SER A 312 14.25 4.52 13.17
CA SER A 312 13.57 5.73 12.71
C SER A 312 13.38 5.75 11.19
N ARG A 313 14.39 5.32 10.43
CA ARG A 313 14.32 5.25 8.97
C ARG A 313 13.30 4.22 8.52
N LEU A 314 13.29 3.05 9.15
CA LEU A 314 12.35 1.99 8.83
C LEU A 314 10.91 2.41 9.14
N ARG A 315 10.68 3.13 10.26
CA ARG A 315 9.39 3.72 10.59
C ARG A 315 8.90 4.67 9.50
N SER A 316 9.78 5.57 9.03
CA SER A 316 9.47 6.47 7.91
C SER A 316 9.15 5.69 6.64
N ALA A 317 9.93 4.66 6.30
CA ALA A 317 9.66 3.85 5.12
C ALA A 317 8.30 3.16 5.19
N ARG A 318 7.95 2.54 6.32
CA ARG A 318 6.64 1.91 6.54
C ARG A 318 5.49 2.90 6.43
N GLY A 319 5.62 4.08 7.04
CA GLY A 319 4.62 5.14 6.94
C GLY A 319 4.34 5.53 5.49
N LEU A 320 5.38 5.69 4.68
CA LEU A 320 5.24 6.04 3.26
C LEU A 320 4.68 4.90 2.40
N LEU A 321 5.07 3.65 2.69
CA LEU A 321 4.49 2.50 2.01
C LEU A 321 2.99 2.36 2.32
N GLN A 322 2.59 2.61 3.57
CA GLN A 322 1.18 2.63 3.96
C GLN A 322 0.42 3.78 3.28
N GLU A 323 0.95 5.00 3.33
CA GLU A 323 0.35 6.18 2.71
C GLU A 323 0.17 6.01 1.20
N SER A 324 1.22 5.56 0.50
CA SER A 324 1.15 5.27 -0.94
C SER A 324 0.19 4.12 -1.26
N GLY A 325 0.11 3.09 -0.41
CA GLY A 325 -0.88 2.02 -0.52
C GLY A 325 -2.32 2.49 -0.29
N GLN A 326 -2.56 3.45 0.61
CA GLN A 326 -3.87 4.07 0.80
C GLN A 326 -4.25 4.94 -0.40
N LEU A 327 -3.29 5.73 -0.90
CA LEU A 327 -3.46 6.47 -2.15
C LEU A 327 -3.84 5.51 -3.29
N ALA A 328 -3.21 4.30 -3.33
CA ALA A 328 -3.45 3.19 -4.28
C ALA A 328 -4.95 2.87 -4.40
N ASN A 329 -5.57 2.72 -3.24
CA ASN A 329 -6.90 2.19 -3.12
C ASN A 329 -7.99 3.27 -3.18
N GLU A 330 -7.72 4.47 -2.67
CA GLU A 330 -8.76 5.50 -2.48
C GLU A 330 -8.72 6.61 -3.53
N ASN A 331 -7.55 6.96 -4.08
CA ASN A 331 -7.37 8.28 -4.73
C ASN A 331 -6.57 8.32 -6.04
N TYR A 332 -5.75 7.32 -6.40
CA TYR A 332 -5.19 7.30 -7.78
C TYR A 332 -6.24 7.30 -8.89
N PRO A 333 -7.45 6.73 -8.74
CA PRO A 333 -8.45 6.80 -9.81
C PRO A 333 -8.79 8.25 -10.22
N ASN A 334 -8.54 9.24 -9.35
CA ASN A 334 -8.74 10.66 -9.64
C ASN A 334 -7.49 11.36 -10.22
N ILE A 335 -6.32 10.71 -10.18
CA ILE A 335 -5.08 11.20 -10.80
C ILE A 335 -5.02 10.69 -12.23
N THR A 336 -5.21 11.56 -13.22
CA THR A 336 -5.18 11.16 -14.64
C THR A 336 -3.79 11.11 -15.26
N ASN A 337 -2.81 11.76 -14.63
CA ASN A 337 -1.46 11.75 -15.15
C ASN A 337 -0.81 10.39 -14.86
N LYS A 338 -0.89 9.49 -15.85
CA LYS A 338 -0.33 8.14 -15.79
C LYS A 338 1.15 8.13 -15.37
N ALA A 339 1.95 9.10 -15.82
CA ALA A 339 3.36 9.15 -15.46
C ALA A 339 3.59 9.40 -13.95
N VAL A 340 2.68 10.13 -13.30
CA VAL A 340 2.72 10.34 -11.84
C VAL A 340 2.34 9.06 -11.12
N VAL A 341 1.27 8.38 -11.54
CA VAL A 341 0.84 7.09 -10.98
C VAL A 341 1.95 6.04 -11.10
N ASP A 342 2.45 5.82 -12.32
CA ASP A 342 3.53 4.86 -12.60
C ASP A 342 4.77 5.16 -11.75
N LYS A 343 5.07 6.45 -11.51
CA LYS A 343 6.21 6.85 -10.69
C LYS A 343 6.03 6.48 -9.22
N VAL A 344 4.84 6.67 -8.66
CA VAL A 344 4.59 6.28 -7.27
C VAL A 344 4.61 4.76 -7.13
N GLU A 345 3.96 4.01 -8.02
CA GLU A 345 3.99 2.55 -8.01
C GLU A 345 5.43 1.99 -8.10
N GLN A 346 6.25 2.54 -9.02
CA GLN A 346 7.65 2.14 -9.18
C GLN A 346 8.46 2.39 -7.90
N THR A 347 8.28 3.57 -7.29
CA THR A 347 9.02 3.95 -6.07
C THR A 347 8.52 3.21 -4.83
N HIS A 348 7.23 2.92 -4.74
CA HIS A 348 6.63 2.04 -3.73
C HIS A 348 7.27 0.67 -3.79
N LYS A 349 7.24 0.01 -4.96
CA LYS A 349 7.83 -1.32 -5.14
C LYS A 349 9.33 -1.31 -4.83
N ALA A 350 10.07 -0.31 -5.32
CA ALA A 350 11.51 -0.21 -5.07
C ALA A 350 11.84 0.00 -3.58
N LEU A 351 11.01 0.75 -2.84
CA LEU A 351 11.17 0.92 -1.40
C LEU A 351 10.78 -0.35 -0.65
N GLN A 352 9.70 -1.02 -1.04
CA GLN A 352 9.30 -2.30 -0.47
C GLN A 352 10.41 -3.35 -0.65
N GLU A 353 11.00 -3.47 -1.84
CA GLU A 353 12.16 -4.30 -2.09
C GLU A 353 13.41 -3.85 -1.31
N ALA A 354 13.60 -2.56 -1.07
CA ALA A 354 14.74 -2.09 -0.28
C ALA A 354 14.59 -2.41 1.22
N VAL A 355 13.34 -2.46 1.72
CA VAL A 355 13.02 -2.77 3.12
C VAL A 355 13.03 -4.28 3.36
N HIS A 356 12.39 -5.06 2.48
CA HIS A 356 12.14 -6.49 2.66
C HIS A 356 13.01 -7.39 1.80
N GLY A 357 13.73 -6.83 0.82
CA GLY A 357 14.42 -7.63 -0.19
C GLY A 357 15.69 -8.30 0.29
N GLU A 358 16.38 -8.91 -0.68
CA GLU A 358 17.55 -9.77 -0.45
C GLU A 358 18.72 -9.09 0.23
N ALA A 359 18.80 -7.77 0.33
CA ALA A 359 19.75 -7.09 1.21
C ALA A 359 19.13 -5.78 1.72
N PHE A 360 18.94 -5.65 3.04
CA PHE A 360 18.64 -4.35 3.63
C PHE A 360 19.79 -3.41 3.26
N ASN A 361 19.51 -2.47 2.37
CA ASN A 361 20.51 -1.55 1.87
C ASN A 361 20.10 -0.16 2.34
N ASP A 362 20.78 0.29 3.38
CA ASP A 362 20.47 1.56 4.05
C ASP A 362 20.40 2.74 3.09
N ARG A 363 21.31 2.74 2.10
CA ARG A 363 21.36 3.75 1.05
C ARG A 363 20.15 3.65 0.13
N ARG A 364 19.76 2.44 -0.31
CA ARG A 364 18.56 2.23 -1.13
C ARG A 364 17.28 2.61 -0.40
N VAL A 365 17.15 2.26 0.90
CA VAL A 365 15.99 2.66 1.71
C VAL A 365 15.94 4.19 1.82
N LYS A 366 17.06 4.85 2.13
CA LYS A 366 17.13 6.31 2.20
C LYS A 366 16.75 6.97 0.86
N THR A 367 17.29 6.47 -0.25
CA THR A 367 16.96 6.96 -1.59
C THR A 367 15.49 6.69 -1.96
N GLY A 368 14.97 5.52 -1.59
CA GLY A 368 13.58 5.13 -1.82
C GLY A 368 12.60 6.01 -1.05
N ILE A 369 12.88 6.31 0.22
CA ILE A 369 12.10 7.27 1.03
C ILE A 369 12.02 8.64 0.34
N ILE A 370 13.16 9.18 -0.08
CA ILE A 370 13.20 10.49 -0.76
C ILE A 370 12.42 10.44 -2.07
N ALA A 371 12.62 9.38 -2.86
CA ALA A 371 11.96 9.22 -4.15
C ALA A 371 10.44 9.06 -4.02
N LEU A 372 9.98 8.28 -3.05
CA LEU A 372 8.55 8.05 -2.80
C LEU A 372 7.87 9.30 -2.26
N ASN A 373 8.49 10.01 -1.31
CA ASN A 373 8.01 11.32 -0.84
C ASN A 373 7.81 12.30 -2.00
N ASN A 374 8.83 12.48 -2.83
CA ASN A 374 8.74 13.39 -3.97
C ASN A 374 7.65 12.97 -4.97
N ALA A 375 7.42 11.67 -5.13
CA ALA A 375 6.37 11.15 -6.01
C ALA A 375 4.97 11.39 -5.42
N LEU A 376 4.80 11.22 -4.10
CA LEU A 376 3.57 11.53 -3.37
C LEU A 376 3.25 13.04 -3.41
N GLU A 377 4.25 13.90 -3.16
CA GLU A 377 4.06 15.36 -3.28
C GLU A 377 3.64 15.80 -4.70
N ALA A 378 4.13 15.11 -5.74
CA ALA A 378 3.73 15.38 -7.11
C ALA A 378 2.28 14.91 -7.39
N ALA A 379 1.89 13.77 -6.81
CA ALA A 379 0.53 13.24 -6.88
C ALA A 379 -0.48 14.18 -6.20
N ASP A 380 -0.15 14.70 -5.03
CA ASP A 380 -1.01 15.63 -4.29
C ASP A 380 -1.21 16.95 -5.05
N LYS A 381 -0.14 17.52 -5.63
CA LYS A 381 -0.26 18.75 -6.45
C LYS A 381 -1.15 18.56 -7.68
N GLU A 382 -1.06 17.40 -8.35
CA GLU A 382 -1.92 17.08 -9.50
C GLU A 382 -3.38 16.97 -9.05
N ARG A 383 -3.62 16.32 -7.91
CA ARG A 383 -4.94 16.20 -7.31
C ARG A 383 -5.53 17.57 -6.98
N GLU A 384 -4.80 18.43 -6.27
CA GLU A 384 -5.24 19.80 -5.93
C GLU A 384 -5.59 20.61 -7.19
N THR A 385 -4.74 20.51 -8.22
CA THR A 385 -4.97 21.20 -9.50
C THR A 385 -6.26 20.71 -10.16
N ARG A 386 -6.53 19.40 -10.13
CA ARG A 386 -7.74 18.83 -10.71
C ARG A 386 -8.99 19.16 -9.90
N GLU A 387 -8.92 19.09 -8.57
CA GLU A 387 -10.02 19.48 -7.69
C GLU A 387 -10.41 20.94 -7.95
N LYS A 388 -9.42 21.83 -8.07
CA LYS A 388 -9.66 23.22 -8.47
C LYS A 388 -10.32 23.34 -9.85
N ALA A 389 -9.84 22.60 -10.85
CA ALA A 389 -10.43 22.61 -12.18
C ALA A 389 -11.90 22.11 -12.20
N ILE A 390 -12.23 21.12 -11.36
CA ILE A 390 -13.59 20.63 -11.19
C ILE A 390 -14.48 21.69 -10.55
N VAL A 391 -13.99 22.36 -9.50
CA VAL A 391 -14.72 23.47 -8.85
C VAL A 391 -14.99 24.59 -9.85
N ASP A 392 -13.95 25.03 -10.58
CA ASP A 392 -14.07 26.07 -11.60
C ASP A 392 -15.10 25.68 -12.70
N GLU A 393 -15.14 24.41 -13.10
CA GLU A 393 -16.11 23.89 -14.08
C GLU A 393 -17.53 23.82 -13.52
N LEU A 394 -17.70 23.37 -12.26
CA LEU A 394 -18.99 23.37 -11.58
C LEU A 394 -19.54 24.79 -11.42
N GLU A 395 -18.68 25.76 -11.10
CA GLU A 395 -19.05 27.17 -11.04
C GLU A 395 -19.51 27.69 -12.42
N ARG A 396 -18.81 27.34 -13.49
CA ARG A 396 -19.23 27.69 -14.87
C ARG A 396 -20.58 27.09 -15.23
N GLN A 397 -20.80 25.81 -14.92
CA GLN A 397 -22.08 25.15 -15.16
C GLN A 397 -23.22 25.77 -14.34
N GLN A 398 -22.94 26.15 -13.09
CA GLN A 398 -23.90 26.84 -12.24
C GLN A 398 -24.27 28.22 -12.82
N VAL A 399 -23.29 29.00 -13.28
CA VAL A 399 -23.52 30.29 -13.95
C VAL A 399 -24.34 30.10 -15.22
N ALA A 400 -23.98 29.16 -16.08
CA ALA A 400 -24.71 28.87 -17.31
C ALA A 400 -26.18 28.49 -17.04
N LYS A 401 -26.43 27.68 -15.99
CA LYS A 401 -27.78 27.29 -15.59
C LYS A 401 -28.59 28.47 -15.06
N VAL A 402 -27.97 29.41 -14.33
CA VAL A 402 -28.64 30.64 -13.87
C VAL A 402 -28.98 31.54 -15.05
N GLU A 403 -28.09 31.67 -16.04
CA GLU A 403 -28.35 32.43 -17.26
C GLU A 403 -29.48 31.81 -18.10
N GLU A 404 -29.52 30.48 -18.23
CA GLU A 404 -30.59 29.75 -18.90
C GLU A 404 -31.94 29.99 -18.21
N GLN A 405 -32.01 29.85 -16.88
CA GLN A 405 -33.23 30.15 -16.10
C GLN A 405 -33.70 31.60 -16.26
N LYS A 406 -32.75 32.54 -16.34
CA LYS A 406 -33.07 33.96 -16.57
C LYS A 406 -33.65 34.16 -17.98
N ALA A 407 -33.06 33.52 -18.99
CA ALA A 407 -33.56 33.57 -20.36
C ALA A 407 -34.96 32.96 -20.49
N GLU A 408 -35.23 31.83 -19.82
CA GLU A 408 -36.57 31.23 -19.74
C GLU A 408 -37.59 32.18 -19.10
N GLN A 409 -37.24 32.81 -17.97
CA GLN A 409 -38.12 33.79 -17.32
C GLN A 409 -38.40 35.02 -18.20
N GLU A 410 -37.39 35.49 -18.94
CA GLU A 410 -37.56 36.60 -19.88
C GLU A 410 -38.45 36.19 -21.07
N HIS A 411 -38.31 34.96 -21.56
CA HIS A 411 -39.16 34.40 -22.61
C HIS A 411 -40.62 34.25 -22.16
N GLU A 412 -40.85 33.74 -20.95
CA GLU A 412 -42.18 33.59 -20.36
C GLU A 412 -42.86 34.95 -20.15
N LYS A 413 -42.11 35.95 -19.66
CA LYS A 413 -42.60 37.34 -19.57
C LYS A 413 -42.96 37.92 -20.93
N ALA A 414 -42.18 37.63 -21.97
CA ALA A 414 -42.46 38.08 -23.33
C ALA A 414 -43.75 37.44 -23.88
N LEU A 415 -43.94 36.13 -23.67
CA LEU A 415 -45.17 35.41 -24.03
C LEU A 415 -46.39 35.98 -23.29
N GLU A 416 -46.27 36.27 -22.00
CA GLU A 416 -47.37 36.84 -21.22
C GLU A 416 -47.72 38.27 -21.70
N ALA A 417 -46.71 39.07 -22.05
CA ALA A 417 -46.90 40.39 -22.63
C ALA A 417 -47.58 40.32 -24.01
N GLU A 418 -47.23 39.34 -24.85
CA GLU A 418 -47.88 39.12 -26.14
C GLU A 418 -49.34 38.67 -25.98
N LYS A 419 -49.61 37.77 -25.02
CA LYS A 419 -50.97 37.34 -24.69
C LYS A 419 -51.83 38.52 -24.24
N LYS A 420 -51.31 39.39 -23.37
CA LYS A 420 -51.99 40.63 -22.95
C LYS A 420 -52.29 41.57 -24.12
N LYS A 421 -51.32 41.78 -25.02
CA LYS A 421 -51.53 42.59 -26.24
C LYS A 421 -52.65 42.01 -27.11
N LYS A 422 -52.71 40.68 -27.24
CA LYS A 422 -53.75 40.00 -28.01
C LYS A 422 -55.13 40.14 -27.37
N GLU A 423 -55.23 39.98 -26.05
CA GLU A 423 -56.47 40.21 -25.30
C GLU A 423 -56.95 41.67 -25.39
N GLU A 424 -56.03 42.64 -25.34
CA GLU A 424 -56.37 44.06 -25.58
C GLU A 424 -56.83 44.32 -27.00
N ALA A 425 -56.18 43.74 -28.01
CA ALA A 425 -56.60 43.85 -29.41
C ALA A 425 -57.99 43.23 -29.64
N ASP A 426 -58.29 42.10 -29.01
CA ASP A 426 -59.61 41.45 -29.09
C ASP A 426 -60.69 42.26 -28.36
N LYS A 427 -60.37 42.88 -27.22
CA LYS A 427 -61.26 43.85 -26.55
C LYS A 427 -61.54 45.05 -27.44
N GLN A 428 -60.52 45.60 -28.09
CA GLN A 428 -60.66 46.76 -28.98
C GLN A 428 -61.54 46.42 -30.18
N LYS A 429 -61.33 45.26 -30.82
CA LYS A 429 -62.19 44.75 -31.89
C LYS A 429 -63.64 44.57 -31.45
N ASN A 430 -63.87 44.09 -30.22
CA ASN A 430 -65.23 43.97 -29.69
C ASN A 430 -65.90 45.33 -29.45
N ILE A 431 -65.14 46.33 -28.99
CA ILE A 431 -65.64 47.71 -28.85
C ILE A 431 -66.02 48.28 -30.22
N GLU A 432 -65.15 48.17 -31.22
CA GLU A 432 -65.42 48.62 -32.60
C GLU A 432 -66.67 47.92 -33.18
N LYS A 433 -66.81 46.61 -32.95
CA LYS A 433 -67.98 45.84 -33.38
C LYS A 433 -69.28 46.28 -32.69
N GLN A 434 -69.21 46.66 -31.41
CA GLN A 434 -70.36 47.22 -30.69
C GLN A 434 -70.73 48.62 -31.19
N GLU A 435 -69.75 49.47 -31.47
CA GLU A 435 -69.99 50.80 -32.05
C GLU A 435 -70.61 50.70 -33.45
N GLN A 436 -70.16 49.74 -34.24
CA GLN A 436 -70.72 49.48 -35.57
C GLN A 436 -72.17 48.99 -35.48
N ARG A 437 -72.49 48.09 -34.55
CA ARG A 437 -73.88 47.68 -34.27
C ARG A 437 -74.76 48.85 -33.81
N LYS A 438 -74.23 49.76 -32.98
CA LYS A 438 -74.97 50.97 -32.57
C LYS A 438 -75.23 51.91 -33.74
N LYS A 439 -74.27 52.03 -34.68
CA LYS A 439 -74.47 52.80 -35.91
C LYS A 439 -75.52 52.16 -36.82
N GLU A 440 -75.49 50.84 -36.96
CA GLU A 440 -76.49 50.08 -37.73
C GLU A 440 -77.90 50.18 -37.11
N GLU A 441 -78.02 50.08 -35.78
CA GLU A 441 -79.29 50.27 -35.07
C GLU A 441 -79.81 51.72 -35.17
N ALA A 442 -78.92 52.72 -35.11
CA ALA A 442 -79.29 54.12 -35.30
C ALA A 442 -79.77 54.37 -36.74
N GLN A 443 -79.13 53.76 -37.73
CA GLN A 443 -79.54 53.80 -39.12
C GLN A 443 -80.93 53.15 -39.30
N HIS A 444 -81.12 51.96 -38.72
CA HIS A 444 -82.39 51.24 -38.81
C HIS A 444 -83.55 51.99 -38.11
N LYS A 445 -83.26 52.72 -37.02
CA LYS A 445 -84.23 53.62 -36.37
C LYS A 445 -84.52 54.87 -37.20
N ALA A 446 -83.52 55.44 -37.87
CA ALA A 446 -83.71 56.58 -38.77
C ALA A 446 -84.55 56.20 -40.00
N ASP A 447 -84.35 55.00 -40.54
CA ASP A 447 -85.13 54.49 -41.66
C ASP A 447 -86.58 54.15 -41.24
N ALA A 448 -86.78 53.60 -40.03
CA ALA A 448 -88.11 53.38 -39.47
C ALA A 448 -88.86 54.70 -39.17
N ALA A 449 -88.16 55.74 -38.72
CA ALA A 449 -88.74 57.06 -38.48
C ALA A 449 -89.18 57.74 -39.79
N LYS A 450 -88.39 57.59 -40.87
CA LYS A 450 -88.78 58.05 -42.22
C LYS A 450 -89.99 57.30 -42.77
N GLU A 451 -90.12 56.01 -42.47
CA GLU A 451 -91.29 55.22 -42.86
C GLU A 451 -92.56 55.63 -42.08
N GLN A 452 -92.42 55.98 -40.80
CA GLN A 452 -93.52 56.54 -40.00
C GLN A 452 -93.93 57.94 -40.48
N GLU A 453 -92.97 58.80 -40.83
CA GLU A 453 -93.24 60.14 -41.37
C GLU A 453 -93.92 60.06 -42.76
N ALA A 454 -93.59 59.05 -43.56
CA ALA A 454 -94.26 58.77 -44.84
C ALA A 454 -95.70 58.26 -44.64
N LYS A 455 -95.98 57.50 -43.57
CA LYS A 455 -97.35 57.06 -43.20
C LYS A 455 -98.20 58.22 -42.67
N GLN A 456 -97.64 59.12 -41.86
CA GLN A 456 -98.35 60.32 -41.40
C GLN A 456 -98.67 61.29 -42.55
N LYS A 457 -97.76 61.48 -43.51
CA LYS A 457 -98.04 62.29 -44.71
C LYS A 457 -99.05 61.64 -45.67
N ALA A 458 -99.23 60.32 -45.61
CA ALA A 458 -100.26 59.62 -46.37
C ALA A 458 -101.65 59.76 -45.72
N GLU A 459 -101.73 59.75 -44.38
CA GLU A 459 -102.99 59.99 -43.63
C GLU A 459 -103.42 61.47 -43.72
N GLU A 460 -102.50 62.45 -43.69
CA GLU A 460 -102.82 63.87 -43.90
C GLU A 460 -103.25 64.20 -45.34
N ALA A 461 -102.83 63.39 -46.34
CA ALA A 461 -103.26 63.52 -47.73
C ALA A 461 -104.63 62.84 -48.01
N GLU A 462 -105.07 61.94 -47.13
CA GLU A 462 -106.38 61.27 -47.19
C GLU A 462 -107.48 62.16 -46.55
N GLU A 463 -107.14 62.93 -45.51
CA GLU A 463 -108.06 63.85 -44.84
C GLU A 463 -108.32 65.17 -45.62
N GLN A 464 -107.45 65.51 -46.59
CA GLN A 464 -107.65 66.64 -47.51
C GLN A 464 -108.34 66.26 -48.84
N ARG A 465 -108.64 64.98 -49.09
CA ARG A 465 -109.26 64.51 -50.34
C ARG A 465 -110.79 64.28 -50.27
N GLU A 466 -111.43 64.46 -49.11
CA GLU A 466 -112.90 64.36 -48.98
C GLU A 466 -113.68 65.68 -49.16
N LYS A 467 -113.00 66.76 -49.57
CA LYS A 467 -113.66 68.01 -49.99
C LYS A 467 -112.97 68.60 -51.22
N GLU A 468 -113.11 67.96 -52.37
CA GLU A 468 -113.39 68.66 -53.62
C GLU A 468 -113.69 67.65 -54.73
N ASP A 469 -114.70 68.04 -55.48
CA ASP A 469 -115.53 67.25 -56.38
C ASP A 469 -114.82 66.92 -57.70
N GLY A 470 -115.28 65.85 -58.35
CA GLY A 470 -115.41 65.83 -59.80
C GLY A 470 -114.18 65.50 -60.65
N GLY A 471 -114.26 64.33 -61.28
CA GLY A 471 -114.20 64.31 -62.73
C GLY A 471 -112.84 64.02 -63.40
N ASP A 472 -112.86 62.87 -64.06
CA ASP A 472 -112.31 62.65 -65.41
C ASP A 472 -110.89 62.06 -65.55
N SER A 473 -110.84 61.30 -66.62
CA SER A 473 -110.07 60.14 -67.02
C SER A 473 -108.77 60.49 -67.75
N GLY A 474 -107.78 59.59 -67.65
CA GLY A 474 -106.71 59.53 -68.67
C GLY A 474 -105.27 59.36 -68.17
N SER A 475 -104.95 58.31 -67.41
CA SER A 475 -103.55 57.90 -67.17
C SER A 475 -103.38 56.40 -67.31
N ALA A 476 -102.88 55.97 -68.47
CA ALA A 476 -102.63 54.56 -68.77
C ALA A 476 -101.22 54.29 -69.34
N ASN A 477 -100.22 55.17 -69.09
CA ASN A 477 -98.86 54.95 -69.64
C ASN A 477 -97.70 55.27 -68.68
N GLN A 478 -97.96 55.40 -67.38
CA GLN A 478 -96.92 55.59 -66.35
C GLN A 478 -96.79 54.42 -65.35
N VAL A 479 -97.79 53.53 -65.28
CA VAL A 479 -97.79 52.41 -64.31
C VAL A 479 -96.94 51.22 -64.79
N GLU A 480 -96.74 51.05 -66.10
CA GLU A 480 -96.01 49.89 -66.64
C GLU A 480 -94.48 50.09 -66.62
N ARG A 481 -93.99 51.32 -66.87
CA ARG A 481 -92.56 51.66 -66.71
C ARG A 481 -92.09 51.63 -65.25
N ALA A 482 -92.98 51.93 -64.30
CA ALA A 482 -92.66 51.85 -62.87
C ALA A 482 -92.53 50.40 -62.38
N LYS A 483 -93.25 49.44 -62.99
CA LYS A 483 -93.17 48.03 -62.62
C LYS A 483 -91.91 47.35 -63.16
N GLU A 484 -91.50 47.65 -64.40
CA GLU A 484 -90.24 47.12 -64.96
C GLU A 484 -89.00 47.66 -64.25
N GLN A 485 -89.02 48.92 -63.81
CA GLN A 485 -87.88 49.54 -63.12
C GLN A 485 -87.68 48.99 -61.70
N VAL A 486 -88.77 48.68 -60.99
CA VAL A 486 -88.72 48.01 -59.67
C VAL A 486 -88.24 46.57 -59.80
N GLU A 487 -88.60 45.86 -60.86
CA GLU A 487 -88.18 44.47 -61.07
C GLU A 487 -86.70 44.37 -61.49
N LEU A 488 -86.19 45.35 -62.26
CA LEU A 488 -84.77 45.46 -62.61
C LEU A 488 -83.89 45.78 -61.39
N GLU A 489 -84.32 46.70 -60.52
CA GLU A 489 -83.61 47.03 -59.27
C GLU A 489 -83.61 45.86 -58.28
N LYS A 490 -84.66 45.05 -58.25
CA LYS A 490 -84.73 43.85 -57.41
C LYS A 490 -83.74 42.79 -57.87
N LYS A 491 -83.59 42.61 -59.20
CA LYS A 491 -82.60 41.69 -59.79
C LYS A 491 -81.16 42.15 -59.54
N GLN A 492 -80.88 43.45 -59.68
CA GLN A 492 -79.55 44.01 -59.42
C GLN A 492 -79.17 43.91 -57.93
N LYS A 493 -80.12 44.09 -57.01
CA LYS A 493 -79.87 43.89 -55.57
C LYS A 493 -79.62 42.43 -55.20
N GLU A 494 -80.28 41.47 -55.84
CA GLU A 494 -80.00 40.05 -55.62
C GLU A 494 -78.64 39.60 -56.18
N GLU A 495 -78.23 40.10 -57.35
CA GLU A 495 -76.88 39.83 -57.89
C GLU A 495 -75.78 40.43 -57.02
N MET A 496 -75.95 41.68 -56.57
CA MET A 496 -74.99 42.34 -55.69
C MET A 496 -74.88 41.63 -54.32
N LYS A 497 -75.99 41.05 -53.82
CA LYS A 497 -76.01 40.23 -52.60
C LYS A 497 -75.30 38.89 -52.81
N LYS A 498 -75.44 38.26 -53.97
CA LYS A 498 -74.70 37.03 -54.32
C LYS A 498 -73.20 37.29 -54.50
N GLU A 499 -72.80 38.43 -55.06
CA GLU A 499 -71.39 38.82 -55.16
C GLU A 499 -70.77 39.13 -53.79
N MET A 500 -71.51 39.79 -52.88
CA MET A 500 -71.04 40.02 -51.51
C MET A 500 -70.85 38.73 -50.72
N MET A 501 -71.75 37.74 -50.87
CA MET A 501 -71.57 36.44 -50.22
C MET A 501 -70.35 35.69 -50.76
N LYS A 502 -70.11 35.72 -52.08
CA LYS A 502 -68.92 35.11 -52.68
C LYS A 502 -67.60 35.74 -52.20
N LYS A 503 -67.57 37.05 -51.93
CA LYS A 503 -66.37 37.74 -51.40
C LYS A 503 -66.10 37.42 -49.94
N ASN A 504 -67.13 37.14 -49.15
CA ASN A 504 -66.95 36.70 -47.76
C ASN A 504 -66.42 35.27 -47.66
N ASP A 505 -66.91 34.36 -48.52
CA ASP A 505 -66.42 32.97 -48.52
C ASP A 505 -64.95 32.86 -48.96
N ILE A 506 -64.48 33.74 -49.85
CA ILE A 506 -63.07 33.80 -50.27
C ILE A 506 -62.15 34.34 -49.16
N ASN A 507 -62.64 35.28 -48.35
CA ASN A 507 -61.87 35.81 -47.21
C ASN A 507 -61.77 34.82 -46.05
N GLU A 508 -62.75 33.95 -45.83
CA GLU A 508 -62.63 32.89 -44.82
C GLU A 508 -61.67 31.76 -45.24
N ALA A 509 -61.59 31.44 -46.55
CA ALA A 509 -60.64 30.45 -47.06
C ALA A 509 -59.17 30.90 -47.00
N MET A 510 -58.88 32.21 -47.11
CA MET A 510 -57.50 32.72 -47.00
C MET A 510 -56.96 32.80 -45.55
N VAL A 511 -57.83 32.70 -44.54
CA VAL A 511 -57.43 32.72 -43.12
C VAL A 511 -57.07 31.32 -42.60
N SER A 512 -57.50 30.25 -43.27
CA SER A 512 -57.14 28.87 -42.89
C SER A 512 -55.80 28.38 -43.44
N ASP A 513 -55.28 28.99 -44.53
CA ASP A 513 -54.03 28.56 -45.19
C ASP A 513 -52.74 29.25 -44.64
N GLY A 514 -52.87 30.10 -43.62
CA GLY A 514 -51.74 30.82 -42.99
C GLY A 514 -51.14 30.13 -41.76
N LYS A 515 -51.50 28.88 -41.47
CA LYS A 515 -50.89 28.08 -40.38
C LYS A 515 -50.14 26.89 -40.96
N ASN A 516 -48.90 27.13 -41.36
CA ASN A 516 -47.80 26.18 -41.30
C ASN A 516 -46.54 26.93 -40.88
#